data_AF-W6KSK4-F1
#
_entry.id   AF-W6KSK4-F1
#
_cell.length_a   1.000
_cell.length_b   1.000
_cell.length_c   1.000
_cell.angle_alpha   90.00
_cell.angle_beta   90.00
_cell.angle_gamma   90.00
#
_symmetry.space_group_name_H-M   'P 1'
#
loop_
_entity.id
_entity.type
_entity.pdbx_description
1 polymer ?
#
loop_
_entity_poly.entity_id
_entity_poly.type
_entity_poly.pdbx_seq_one_letter_code
_entity_poly.pdbx_strand_id
1 'polypeptide(L)'
;MGCGTGCVGIALAREVPRVKVWGVDILPEAVHASRENARRNGLPEARYTAIQSDLFGWFCTSEGEGGAGVDSRPRAERIADVHRHSFDLIVCNPPYLLPSQYDALPPTVKHWESRLALVGDAYRESKQYLYFQELCEYGVAMLKPDRLKDPELRTIPNLVFEVGLQAELVASLMEKSKKWTNVEVHLDDTQQPRWITAISVH
;
A
#
# COMPACT_ATOMS: atom_id res chain seq x y z
N MET A 1 2.44 0.22 -2.60
CA MET A 1 2.74 -0.94 -1.74
C MET A 1 2.16 -2.19 -2.39
N GLY A 2 2.92 -3.29 -2.43
CA GLY A 2 2.56 -4.50 -3.20
C GLY A 2 2.56 -4.22 -4.70
N CYS A 3 3.73 -3.94 -5.29
CA CYS A 3 3.77 -3.47 -6.66
C CYS A 3 3.47 -4.55 -7.70
N GLY A 4 3.62 -5.85 -7.38
CA GLY A 4 3.36 -6.95 -8.30
C GLY A 4 4.12 -6.75 -9.61
N THR A 5 3.40 -6.79 -10.74
CA THR A 5 3.94 -6.52 -12.08
C THR A 5 4.22 -5.04 -12.36
N GLY A 6 3.88 -4.14 -11.43
CA GLY A 6 4.09 -2.70 -11.51
C GLY A 6 2.92 -1.91 -12.09
N CYS A 7 1.79 -2.56 -12.43
CA CYS A 7 0.69 -1.99 -13.22
C CYS A 7 0.22 -0.60 -12.73
N VAL A 8 -0.14 -0.46 -11.45
CA VAL A 8 -0.64 0.82 -10.89
C VAL A 8 0.44 1.90 -10.93
N GLY A 9 1.63 1.59 -10.44
CA GLY A 9 2.71 2.58 -10.37
C GLY A 9 3.22 3.02 -11.74
N ILE A 10 3.30 2.10 -12.70
CA ILE A 10 3.70 2.41 -14.08
C ILE A 10 2.63 3.27 -14.74
N ALA A 11 1.35 2.94 -14.59
CA ALA A 11 0.25 3.76 -15.11
C ALA A 11 0.32 5.20 -14.56
N LEU A 12 0.47 5.36 -13.24
CA LEU A 12 0.65 6.68 -12.62
C LEU A 12 1.85 7.44 -13.20
N ALA A 13 2.99 6.78 -13.36
CA ALA A 13 4.19 7.41 -13.92
C ALA A 13 4.04 7.82 -15.39
N ARG A 14 3.19 7.11 -16.15
CA ARG A 14 2.88 7.43 -17.55
C ARG A 14 1.90 8.60 -17.66
N GLU A 15 0.86 8.62 -16.85
CA GLU A 15 -0.18 9.66 -16.86
C GLU A 15 0.26 10.98 -16.23
N VAL A 16 1.17 10.93 -15.25
CA VAL A 16 1.65 12.13 -14.54
C VAL A 16 3.14 12.33 -14.80
N PRO A 17 3.55 13.16 -15.78
CA PRO A 17 4.95 13.25 -16.24
C PRO A 17 5.97 13.66 -15.16
N ARG A 18 5.53 14.26 -14.06
CA ARG A 18 6.40 14.73 -12.97
C ARG A 18 6.45 13.78 -11.78
N VAL A 19 5.57 12.76 -11.70
CA VAL A 19 5.54 11.86 -10.55
C VAL A 19 6.76 10.94 -10.56
N LYS A 20 7.32 10.69 -9.38
CA LYS A 20 8.33 9.67 -9.14
C LYS A 20 7.68 8.56 -8.30
N VAL A 21 7.92 7.31 -8.69
CA VAL A 21 7.24 6.16 -8.09
C VAL A 21 8.25 5.24 -7.43
N TRP A 22 7.94 4.87 -6.18
CA TRP A 22 8.59 3.79 -5.47
C TRP A 22 7.60 2.64 -5.34
N GLY A 23 7.80 1.60 -6.14
CA GLY A 23 7.14 0.32 -5.99
C GLY A 23 7.84 -0.50 -4.90
N VAL A 24 7.08 -1.17 -4.05
CA VAL A 24 7.63 -2.13 -3.09
C VAL A 24 6.85 -3.41 -3.12
N ASP A 25 7.55 -4.54 -3.02
CA ASP A 25 6.93 -5.87 -2.96
C ASP A 25 7.78 -6.82 -2.11
N ILE A 26 7.15 -7.79 -1.47
CA ILE A 26 7.85 -8.79 -0.66
C ILE A 26 8.56 -9.82 -1.55
N LEU A 27 7.99 -10.10 -2.72
CA LEU A 27 8.48 -11.10 -3.66
C LEU A 27 9.58 -10.52 -4.57
N PRO A 28 10.80 -11.09 -4.58
CA PRO A 28 11.88 -10.61 -5.44
C PRO A 28 11.54 -10.73 -6.93
N GLU A 29 10.79 -11.75 -7.34
CA GLU A 29 10.31 -11.94 -8.71
C GLU A 29 9.33 -10.83 -9.14
N ALA A 30 8.48 -10.35 -8.23
CA ALA A 30 7.58 -9.23 -8.48
C ALA A 30 8.37 -7.93 -8.67
N VAL A 31 9.37 -7.68 -7.82
CA VAL A 31 10.28 -6.52 -7.98
C VAL A 31 10.99 -6.57 -9.33
N HIS A 32 11.48 -7.74 -9.74
CA HIS A 32 12.13 -7.91 -11.04
C HIS A 32 11.16 -7.64 -12.21
N ALA A 33 9.98 -8.27 -12.18
CA ALA A 33 8.96 -8.09 -13.21
C ALA A 33 8.51 -6.61 -13.32
N SER A 34 8.33 -5.95 -12.18
CA SER A 34 7.98 -4.54 -12.08
C SER A 34 9.02 -3.62 -12.73
N ARG A 35 10.32 -3.83 -12.43
CA ARG A 35 11.41 -3.07 -13.06
C ARG A 35 11.46 -3.27 -14.57
N GLU A 36 11.34 -4.52 -15.03
CA GLU A 36 11.37 -4.83 -16.47
C GLU A 36 10.15 -4.23 -17.19
N ASN A 37 8.96 -4.29 -16.59
CA ASN A 37 7.77 -3.67 -17.15
C ASN A 37 7.88 -2.14 -17.19
N ALA A 38 8.45 -1.50 -16.18
CA ALA A 38 8.71 -0.07 -16.19
C ALA A 38 9.65 0.32 -17.35
N ARG A 39 10.73 -0.44 -17.54
CA ARG A 39 11.67 -0.26 -18.66
C ARG A 39 10.98 -0.43 -20.02
N ARG A 40 10.14 -1.46 -20.18
CA ARG A 40 9.33 -1.68 -21.39
C ARG A 40 8.37 -0.53 -21.70
N ASN A 41 7.90 0.16 -20.66
CA ASN A 41 7.04 1.34 -20.79
C ASN A 41 7.82 2.67 -20.91
N GLY A 42 9.14 2.60 -21.11
CA GLY A 42 10.01 3.77 -21.31
C GLY A 42 10.21 4.62 -20.06
N LEU A 43 10.00 4.06 -18.86
CA LEU A 43 10.23 4.76 -17.61
C LEU A 43 11.68 4.53 -17.15
N PRO A 44 12.49 5.60 -16.99
CA PRO A 44 13.83 5.49 -16.42
C PRO A 44 13.76 5.26 -14.91
N GLU A 45 14.85 4.75 -14.32
CA GLU A 45 14.95 4.47 -12.87
C GLU A 45 14.70 5.72 -12.00
N ALA A 46 15.05 6.90 -12.50
CA ALA A 46 14.78 8.18 -11.83
C ALA A 46 13.27 8.54 -11.75
N ARG A 47 12.42 7.89 -12.53
CA ARG A 47 10.95 8.04 -12.52
C ARG A 47 10.25 6.87 -11.84
N TYR A 48 10.81 5.66 -11.94
CA TYR A 48 10.23 4.45 -11.36
C TYR A 48 11.32 3.56 -10.79
N THR A 49 11.25 3.30 -9.49
CA THR A 49 12.10 2.33 -8.79
C THR A 49 11.21 1.30 -8.12
N ALA A 50 11.60 0.03 -8.16
CA ALA A 50 10.98 -1.02 -7.35
C ALA A 50 11.99 -1.59 -6.35
N ILE A 51 11.57 -1.89 -5.12
CA ILE A 51 12.43 -2.36 -4.03
C ILE A 51 11.78 -3.56 -3.34
N GLN A 52 12.59 -4.54 -2.92
CA GLN A 52 12.07 -5.64 -2.12
C GLN A 52 11.84 -5.19 -0.66
N SER A 53 10.62 -5.35 -0.15
CA SER A 53 10.21 -4.95 1.20
C SER A 53 8.92 -5.66 1.63
N ASP A 54 8.82 -6.11 2.88
CA ASP A 54 7.51 -6.41 3.48
C ASP A 54 6.83 -5.09 3.87
N LEU A 55 5.85 -4.67 3.08
CA LEU A 55 5.20 -3.37 3.20
C LEU A 55 6.22 -2.25 3.45
N PHE A 56 6.23 -1.69 4.67
CA PHE A 56 7.04 -0.55 5.07
C PHE A 56 8.43 -0.92 5.58
N GLY A 57 8.78 -2.21 5.64
CA GLY A 57 10.02 -2.70 6.27
C GLY A 57 11.28 -1.99 5.82
N TRP A 58 11.45 -1.76 4.51
CA TRP A 58 12.60 -1.02 3.97
C TRP A 58 12.69 0.44 4.43
N PHE A 59 11.56 1.07 4.77
CA PHE A 59 11.49 2.46 5.22
C PHE A 59 11.63 2.61 6.74
N CYS A 60 11.59 1.51 7.48
CA CYS A 60 11.77 1.53 8.92
C CYS A 60 13.25 1.71 9.30
N THR A 61 13.51 2.29 10.47
CA THR A 61 14.84 2.26 11.07
C THR A 61 15.27 0.81 11.22
N SER A 62 16.42 0.44 10.66
CA SER A 62 17.06 -0.83 11.00
C SER A 62 17.23 -0.88 12.52
N GLU A 63 16.80 -1.99 13.14
CA GLU A 63 17.11 -2.25 14.54
C GLU A 63 18.60 -1.99 14.74
N GLY A 64 18.96 -1.12 15.69
CA GLY A 64 20.35 -1.03 16.11
C GLY A 64 20.81 -2.44 16.47
N GLU A 65 22.01 -2.82 16.04
CA GLU A 65 22.66 -4.08 16.36
C GLU A 65 22.49 -4.39 17.86
N GLY A 66 21.48 -5.20 18.21
CA GLY A 66 20.94 -5.11 19.57
C GLY A 66 19.74 -6.01 19.86
N GLY A 67 19.76 -7.24 19.35
CA GLY A 67 18.96 -8.34 19.88
C GLY A 67 17.51 -8.39 19.42
N ALA A 68 17.03 -9.61 19.21
CA ALA A 68 15.68 -9.99 18.80
C ALA A 68 14.59 -9.62 19.84
N GLY A 69 14.43 -8.34 20.13
CA GLY A 69 13.32 -7.78 20.90
C GLY A 69 12.26 -7.23 19.95
N VAL A 70 10.99 -7.53 20.23
CA VAL A 70 9.88 -6.93 19.48
C VAL A 70 9.91 -5.41 19.70
N ASP A 71 10.20 -4.63 18.65
CA ASP A 71 10.11 -3.17 18.69
C ASP A 71 8.72 -2.77 19.22
N SER A 72 8.69 -2.16 20.40
CA SER A 72 7.46 -1.79 21.11
C SER A 72 6.99 -0.38 20.74
N ARG A 73 7.76 0.37 19.96
CA ARG A 73 7.38 1.72 19.52
C ARG A 73 6.11 1.67 18.69
N PRO A 74 5.26 2.72 18.74
CA PRO A 74 4.18 2.89 17.77
C PRO A 74 4.71 2.74 16.34
N ARG A 75 3.96 2.05 15.46
CA ARG A 75 4.40 1.77 14.08
C ARG A 75 4.87 3.02 13.34
N ALA A 76 4.13 4.11 13.47
CA ALA A 76 4.47 5.41 12.90
C ALA A 76 5.86 5.93 13.32
N GLU A 77 6.34 5.61 14.52
CA GLU A 77 7.65 6.03 15.05
C GLU A 77 8.81 5.16 14.56
N ARG A 78 8.50 4.03 13.92
CA ARG A 78 9.53 3.13 13.36
C ARG A 78 10.00 3.57 11.97
N ILE A 79 9.25 4.42 11.28
CA ILE A 79 9.69 5.02 10.00
C ILE A 79 10.91 5.90 10.26
N ALA A 80 12.00 5.61 9.55
CA ALA A 80 13.24 6.37 9.65
C ALA A 80 13.02 7.83 9.26
N ASP A 81 13.68 8.76 9.96
CA ASP A 81 13.50 10.21 9.76
C ASP A 81 13.67 10.66 8.31
N VAL A 82 14.59 10.02 7.57
CA VAL A 82 14.85 10.27 6.15
C VAL A 82 13.67 9.95 5.22
N HIS A 83 12.71 9.13 5.68
CA HIS A 83 11.51 8.72 4.94
C HIS A 83 10.22 9.31 5.50
N ARG A 84 10.29 10.08 6.59
CA ARG A 84 9.12 10.79 7.11
C ARG A 84 8.75 11.91 6.14
N HIS A 85 7.45 12.06 5.89
CA HIS A 85 6.92 13.12 5.04
C HIS A 85 7.56 13.19 3.64
N SER A 86 7.98 12.06 3.08
CA SER A 86 8.64 12.02 1.78
C SER A 86 7.69 11.75 0.61
N PHE A 87 6.45 11.34 0.87
CA PHE A 87 5.48 10.94 -0.16
C PHE A 87 4.24 11.84 -0.20
N ASP A 88 3.79 12.14 -1.41
CA ASP A 88 2.56 12.90 -1.66
C ASP A 88 1.31 11.98 -1.66
N LEU A 89 1.48 10.73 -2.09
CA LEU A 89 0.43 9.74 -2.27
C LEU A 89 0.97 8.34 -1.95
N ILE A 90 0.17 7.53 -1.27
CA ILE A 90 0.38 6.10 -1.10
C ILE A 90 -0.77 5.36 -1.78
N VAL A 91 -0.41 4.46 -2.71
CA VAL A 91 -1.34 3.51 -3.35
C VAL A 91 -1.00 2.08 -2.96
N CYS A 92 -2.00 1.24 -2.73
CA CYS A 92 -1.78 -0.18 -2.44
C CYS A 92 -2.90 -1.06 -3.00
N ASN A 93 -2.52 -2.18 -3.63
CA ASN A 93 -3.43 -3.31 -3.82
C ASN A 93 -2.91 -4.45 -2.93
N PRO A 94 -3.33 -4.53 -1.66
CA PRO A 94 -2.86 -5.56 -0.74
C PRO A 94 -3.56 -6.89 -1.00
N PRO A 95 -3.05 -8.02 -0.48
CA PRO A 95 -3.80 -9.27 -0.46
C PRO A 95 -5.07 -9.10 0.39
N TYR A 96 -6.24 -9.18 -0.25
CA TYR A 96 -7.53 -8.89 0.41
C TYR A 96 -8.54 -10.03 0.37
N LEU A 97 -8.23 -11.18 -0.28
CA LEU A 97 -9.15 -12.31 -0.37
C LEU A 97 -9.11 -13.18 0.88
N LEU A 98 -10.26 -13.43 1.51
CA LEU A 98 -10.36 -14.38 2.61
C LEU A 98 -9.93 -15.80 2.16
N PRO A 99 -9.41 -16.65 3.05
CA PRO A 99 -9.02 -18.03 2.71
C PRO A 99 -10.13 -18.82 2.04
N SER A 100 -11.37 -18.67 2.53
CA SER A 100 -12.55 -19.31 1.94
C SER A 100 -12.87 -18.81 0.53
N GLN A 101 -12.58 -17.53 0.24
CA GLN A 101 -12.73 -16.98 -1.12
C GLN A 101 -11.64 -17.53 -2.05
N TYR A 102 -10.42 -17.68 -1.55
CA TYR A 102 -9.35 -18.32 -2.30
C TYR A 102 -9.72 -19.75 -2.67
N ASP A 103 -10.27 -20.54 -1.75
CA ASP A 103 -10.69 -21.91 -2.03
C ASP A 103 -11.73 -21.99 -3.15
N ALA A 104 -12.62 -21.00 -3.26
CA ALA A 104 -13.62 -20.89 -4.31
C ALA A 104 -13.08 -20.38 -5.66
N LEU A 105 -11.82 -19.92 -5.74
CA LEU A 105 -11.26 -19.40 -6.99
C LEU A 105 -11.12 -20.49 -8.07
N PRO A 106 -11.32 -20.15 -9.35
CA PRO A 106 -11.01 -21.03 -10.47
C PRO A 106 -9.54 -21.49 -10.44
N PRO A 107 -9.24 -22.75 -10.83
CA PRO A 107 -7.86 -23.24 -10.89
C PRO A 107 -6.94 -22.36 -11.75
N THR A 108 -7.48 -21.75 -12.80
CA THR A 108 -6.73 -20.82 -13.66
C THR A 108 -6.15 -19.65 -12.86
N VAL A 109 -6.89 -19.04 -11.94
CA VAL A 109 -6.35 -17.95 -11.10
C VAL A 109 -5.29 -18.48 -10.15
N LYS A 110 -5.55 -19.61 -9.49
CA LYS A 110 -4.62 -20.22 -8.52
C LYS A 110 -3.29 -20.67 -9.12
N HIS A 111 -3.28 -21.04 -10.41
CA HIS A 111 -2.08 -21.50 -11.10
C HIS A 111 -1.16 -20.36 -11.55
N TRP A 112 -1.70 -19.16 -11.73
CA TRP A 112 -0.96 -18.01 -12.28
C TRP A 112 -0.67 -16.93 -11.25
N GLU A 113 -1.46 -16.83 -10.17
CA GLU A 113 -1.24 -15.86 -9.10
C GLU A 113 -0.71 -16.52 -7.82
N SER A 114 0.30 -15.90 -7.22
CA SER A 114 0.84 -16.34 -5.94
C SER A 114 -0.21 -16.23 -4.85
N ARG A 115 -0.36 -17.28 -4.04
CA ARG A 115 -1.25 -17.26 -2.87
C ARG A 115 -0.92 -16.09 -1.92
N LEU A 116 0.37 -15.73 -1.81
CA LEU A 116 0.81 -14.60 -0.99
C LEU A 116 0.23 -13.27 -1.49
N ALA A 117 0.06 -13.10 -2.81
CA ALA A 117 -0.53 -11.91 -3.41
C ALA A 117 -2.06 -11.85 -3.22
N LEU A 118 -2.71 -13.01 -3.07
CA LEU A 118 -4.17 -13.11 -2.98
C LEU A 118 -4.70 -13.08 -1.54
N VAL A 119 -4.11 -13.89 -0.67
CA VAL A 119 -4.61 -14.14 0.70
C VAL A 119 -3.71 -13.51 1.78
N GLY A 120 -2.44 -13.29 1.45
CA GLY A 120 -1.41 -12.82 2.38
C GLY A 120 -0.62 -13.97 3.03
N ASP A 121 0.24 -13.60 3.97
CA ASP A 121 1.03 -14.56 4.75
C ASP A 121 0.18 -15.25 5.83
N ALA A 122 0.67 -16.36 6.39
CA ALA A 122 -0.08 -17.15 7.38
C ALA A 122 -0.45 -16.34 8.66
N TYR A 123 0.31 -15.30 9.00
CA TYR A 123 0.04 -14.46 10.17
C TYR A 123 -1.12 -13.50 9.90
N ARG A 124 -1.11 -12.83 8.75
CA ARG A 124 -2.11 -11.84 8.33
C ARG A 124 -3.34 -12.47 7.69
N GLU A 125 -3.26 -13.71 7.23
CA GLU A 125 -4.37 -14.48 6.67
C GLU A 125 -5.57 -14.58 7.64
N SER A 126 -5.31 -14.83 8.92
CA SER A 126 -6.34 -14.91 9.97
C SER A 126 -6.84 -13.53 10.44
N LYS A 127 -6.16 -12.46 10.03
CA LYS A 127 -6.37 -11.08 10.49
C LYS A 127 -6.08 -10.10 9.36
N GLN A 128 -6.82 -10.20 8.26
CA GLN A 128 -6.53 -9.43 7.04
C GLN A 128 -6.61 -7.91 7.24
N TYR A 129 -7.37 -7.46 8.23
CA TYR A 129 -7.38 -6.07 8.68
C TYR A 129 -5.98 -5.54 9.04
N LEU A 130 -5.00 -6.40 9.34
CA LEU A 130 -3.62 -6.01 9.69
C LEU A 130 -2.87 -5.33 8.55
N TYR A 131 -3.05 -5.76 7.29
CA TYR A 131 -2.43 -5.06 6.16
C TYR A 131 -2.93 -3.62 6.09
N PHE A 132 -4.24 -3.43 6.25
CA PHE A 132 -4.87 -2.11 6.25
C PHE A 132 -4.47 -1.28 7.47
N GLN A 133 -4.39 -1.90 8.64
CA GLN A 133 -3.91 -1.24 9.86
C GLN A 133 -2.47 -0.75 9.68
N GLU A 134 -1.59 -1.58 9.11
CA GLU A 134 -0.20 -1.20 8.81
C GLU A 134 -0.13 -0.06 7.79
N LEU A 135 -0.91 -0.13 6.70
CA LEU A 135 -1.04 0.96 5.72
C LEU A 135 -1.46 2.27 6.38
N CYS A 136 -2.45 2.22 7.27
CA CYS A 136 -2.99 3.39 7.96
C CYS A 136 -2.02 3.96 9.01
N GLU A 137 -1.29 3.10 9.72
CA GLU A 137 -0.41 3.52 10.82
C GLU A 137 0.98 3.96 10.35
N TYR A 138 1.57 3.28 9.37
CA TYR A 138 2.84 3.70 8.78
C TYR A 138 2.64 4.80 7.74
N GLY A 139 1.59 4.69 6.91
CA GLY A 139 1.34 5.61 5.81
C GLY A 139 1.23 7.06 6.29
N VAL A 140 0.55 7.31 7.41
CA VAL A 140 0.44 8.66 7.99
C VAL A 140 1.81 9.29 8.27
N ALA A 141 2.82 8.52 8.69
CA ALA A 141 4.15 9.05 9.01
C ALA A 141 4.96 9.42 7.75
N MET A 142 4.70 8.75 6.62
CA MET A 142 5.42 8.95 5.37
C MET A 142 4.78 10.02 4.48
N LEU A 143 3.49 10.30 4.68
CA LEU A 143 2.74 11.27 3.90
C LEU A 143 3.07 12.71 4.33
N LYS A 144 3.21 13.61 3.36
CA LYS A 144 3.47 15.04 3.62
C LYS A 144 2.29 15.72 4.31
N PRO A 145 2.53 16.56 5.35
CA PRO A 145 1.49 17.29 6.08
C PRO A 145 0.98 18.54 5.34
N ASP A 146 1.85 19.18 4.55
CA ASP A 146 1.61 20.53 4.01
C ASP A 146 0.57 20.62 2.89
N ARG A 147 -0.15 19.54 2.61
CA ARG A 147 -1.23 19.52 1.60
C ARG A 147 -2.45 20.32 2.05
N LEU A 148 -2.63 20.52 3.36
CA LEU A 148 -3.67 21.40 3.90
C LEU A 148 -3.44 22.88 3.56
N LYS A 149 -2.21 23.27 3.21
CA LYS A 149 -1.86 24.66 2.85
C LYS A 149 -2.18 24.99 1.39
N ASP A 150 -2.26 23.97 0.54
CA ASP A 150 -2.66 24.10 -0.86
C ASP A 150 -4.16 23.79 -0.98
N PRO A 151 -5.00 24.79 -1.30
CA PRO A 151 -6.45 24.58 -1.39
C PRO A 151 -6.86 23.51 -2.42
N GLU A 152 -6.08 23.33 -3.48
CA GLU A 152 -6.36 22.32 -4.52
C GLU A 152 -6.00 20.91 -4.05
N LEU A 153 -4.91 20.76 -3.27
CA LEU A 153 -4.48 19.45 -2.77
C LEU A 153 -5.19 19.03 -1.48
N ARG A 154 -5.76 19.98 -0.73
CA ARG A 154 -6.43 19.71 0.56
C ARG A 154 -7.61 18.75 0.45
N THR A 155 -8.30 18.73 -0.69
CA THR A 155 -9.46 17.87 -0.93
C THR A 155 -9.11 16.56 -1.64
N ILE A 156 -7.85 16.40 -2.07
CA ILE A 156 -7.42 15.24 -2.84
C ILE A 156 -6.94 14.13 -1.87
N PRO A 157 -7.48 12.90 -2.00
CA PRO A 157 -7.00 11.75 -1.24
C PRO A 157 -5.51 11.48 -1.46
N ASN A 158 -4.81 11.14 -0.38
CA ASN A 158 -3.40 10.77 -0.41
C ASN A 158 -3.11 9.37 0.12
N LEU A 159 -4.14 8.66 0.53
CA LEU A 159 -4.09 7.23 0.71
C LEU A 159 -5.21 6.62 -0.13
N VAL A 160 -4.84 5.69 -1.00
CA VAL A 160 -5.76 4.91 -1.81
C VAL A 160 -5.35 3.45 -1.70
N PHE A 161 -6.28 2.57 -1.36
CA PHE A 161 -5.98 1.15 -1.41
C PHE A 161 -7.18 0.29 -1.75
N GLU A 162 -6.90 -0.82 -2.43
CA GLU A 162 -7.89 -1.82 -2.79
C GLU A 162 -8.37 -2.59 -1.56
N VAL A 163 -9.65 -2.92 -1.52
CA VAL A 163 -10.31 -3.65 -0.43
C VAL A 163 -11.28 -4.68 -1.00
N GLY A 164 -11.57 -5.71 -0.20
CA GLY A 164 -12.63 -6.68 -0.46
C GLY A 164 -13.85 -6.45 0.44
N LEU A 165 -14.50 -7.56 0.81
CA LEU A 165 -15.72 -7.59 1.65
C LEU A 165 -15.56 -6.92 3.02
N GLN A 166 -14.33 -6.73 3.48
CA GLN A 166 -13.94 -6.06 4.72
C GLN A 166 -13.95 -4.52 4.63
N ALA A 167 -14.33 -3.92 3.50
CA ALA A 167 -14.26 -2.47 3.27
C ALA A 167 -14.86 -1.64 4.40
N GLU A 168 -16.10 -1.92 4.81
CA GLU A 168 -16.81 -1.17 5.85
C GLU A 168 -16.13 -1.25 7.22
N LEU A 169 -15.58 -2.43 7.56
CA LEU A 169 -14.82 -2.61 8.79
C LEU A 169 -13.53 -1.79 8.75
N VAL A 170 -12.81 -1.81 7.63
CA VAL A 170 -11.58 -1.05 7.45
C VAL A 170 -11.85 0.45 7.53
N ALA A 171 -12.87 0.95 6.82
CA ALA A 171 -13.29 2.34 6.87
C ALA A 171 -13.63 2.78 8.29
N SER A 172 -14.43 1.98 9.01
CA SER A 172 -14.78 2.24 10.42
C SER A 172 -13.55 2.33 11.33
N LEU A 173 -12.52 1.50 11.11
CA LEU A 173 -11.27 1.55 11.88
C LEU A 173 -10.46 2.82 11.56
N MET A 174 -10.43 3.22 10.29
CA MET A 174 -9.76 4.45 9.86
C MET A 174 -10.38 5.69 10.49
N GLU A 175 -11.70 5.82 10.45
CA GLU A 175 -12.43 6.93 11.05
C GLU A 175 -12.19 7.01 12.57
N LYS A 176 -12.28 5.88 13.27
CA LYS A 176 -12.03 5.80 14.71
C LYS A 176 -10.60 6.18 15.10
N SER A 177 -9.63 5.99 14.21
CA SER A 177 -8.23 6.32 14.47
C SER A 177 -7.96 7.82 14.59
N LYS A 178 -8.85 8.68 14.03
CA LYS A 178 -8.70 10.14 13.92
C LYS A 178 -7.45 10.61 13.16
N LYS A 179 -6.72 9.69 12.52
CA LYS A 179 -5.57 10.00 11.64
C LYS A 179 -5.99 10.31 10.21
N TRP A 180 -7.23 9.96 9.86
CA TRP A 180 -7.79 10.04 8.52
C TRP A 180 -9.12 10.79 8.54
N THR A 181 -9.38 11.55 7.48
CA THR A 181 -10.65 12.22 7.17
C THR A 181 -11.04 11.91 5.73
N ASN A 182 -12.28 12.22 5.35
CA ASN A 182 -12.86 11.87 4.05
C ASN A 182 -12.59 10.41 3.66
N VAL A 183 -12.89 9.49 4.60
CA VAL A 183 -12.77 8.06 4.36
C VAL A 183 -13.97 7.64 3.52
N GLU A 184 -13.73 7.28 2.27
CA GLU A 184 -14.78 6.91 1.32
C GLU A 184 -14.53 5.50 0.79
N VAL A 185 -15.56 4.66 0.86
CA VAL A 185 -15.60 3.34 0.22
C VAL A 185 -16.19 3.51 -1.18
N HIS A 186 -15.45 3.08 -2.19
CA HIS A 186 -15.85 3.15 -3.58
C HIS A 186 -16.23 1.77 -4.11
N LEU A 187 -17.28 1.75 -4.93
CA LEU A 187 -17.78 0.54 -5.58
C LEU A 187 -17.21 0.42 -7.00
N ASP A 188 -17.00 -0.82 -7.45
CA ASP A 188 -16.75 -1.09 -8.86
C ASP A 188 -18.05 -1.09 -9.71
N ASP A 189 -17.93 -1.31 -11.02
CA ASP A 189 -19.05 -1.36 -11.95
C ASP A 189 -20.06 -2.47 -11.63
N THR A 190 -19.68 -3.45 -10.81
CA THR A 190 -20.55 -4.55 -10.32
C THR A 190 -21.19 -4.25 -8.97
N GLN A 191 -21.05 -3.01 -8.48
CA GLN A 191 -21.56 -2.54 -7.18
C GLN A 191 -20.92 -3.27 -5.98
N GLN A 192 -19.70 -3.78 -6.13
CA GLN A 192 -18.95 -4.37 -5.04
C GLN A 192 -17.94 -3.36 -4.48
N PRO A 193 -17.76 -3.29 -3.14
CA PRO A 193 -16.69 -2.49 -2.55
C PRO A 193 -15.34 -2.89 -3.14
N ARG A 194 -14.57 -1.90 -3.59
CA ARG A 194 -13.34 -2.17 -4.32
C ARG A 194 -12.14 -1.37 -3.85
N TRP A 195 -12.29 -0.09 -3.51
CA TRP A 195 -11.18 0.67 -2.94
C TRP A 195 -11.65 1.69 -1.90
N ILE A 196 -10.73 2.05 -1.02
CA ILE A 196 -10.91 3.15 -0.07
C ILE A 196 -10.01 4.30 -0.46
N THR A 197 -10.53 5.51 -0.37
CA THR A 197 -9.75 6.75 -0.40
C THR A 197 -9.81 7.44 0.95
N ALA A 198 -8.72 8.08 1.38
CA ALA A 198 -8.69 8.88 2.59
C ALA A 198 -7.68 10.03 2.50
N ILE A 199 -7.90 11.03 3.35
CA ILE A 199 -7.03 12.19 3.53
C ILE A 199 -6.39 12.13 4.92
N SER A 200 -5.07 12.18 4.99
CA SER A 200 -4.35 12.26 6.26
C SER A 200 -4.58 13.59 6.98
N VAL A 201 -4.74 13.57 8.31
CA VAL A 201 -5.14 14.75 9.12
C VAL A 201 -3.97 15.68 9.51
N HIS A 202 -2.74 15.18 9.52
CA HIS A 202 -1.54 15.89 10.01
C HIS A 202 -0.98 16.94 9.05
#